data_AF-A0A2R4FF93-F1
#
_entry.id   AF-A0A2R4FF93-F1
#
_cell.length_a   1.000
_cell.length_b   1.000
_cell.length_c   1.000
_cell.angle_alpha   90.00
_cell.angle_beta   90.00
_cell.angle_gamma   90.00
#
_symmetry.space_group_name_H-M   'P 1'
#
loop_
_entity.id
_entity.type
_entity.pdbx_description
1 polymer ?
#
loop_
_entity_poly.entity_id
_entity_poly.type
_entity_poly.pdbx_seq_one_letter_code
_entity_poly.pdbx_strand_id
1 'polypeptide(L)'
;MIGPPERWYRFAARRRRRIGVHVPAHPSYRCRDCGAAWPCAQARICLLISFQGDRVGLMVYLAAHLARALEELPDTHPALIAGQILHWVPRRY
;
A
#
# COMPACT_ATOMS: atom_id res chain seq x y z
N MET A 1 17.95 -15.56 -14.67
CA MET A 1 16.80 -16.32 -14.12
C MET A 1 16.65 -16.06 -12.63
N ILE A 2 16.05 -14.92 -12.27
CA ILE A 2 15.40 -14.74 -10.96
C ILE A 2 14.04 -14.13 -11.30
N GLY A 3 13.14 -14.96 -11.82
CA GLY A 3 11.74 -14.60 -11.93
C GLY A 3 11.13 -14.61 -10.52
N PRO A 4 10.34 -13.60 -10.11
CA PRO A 4 9.67 -13.63 -8.82
C PRO A 4 8.78 -14.88 -8.74
N PRO A 5 8.76 -15.62 -7.61
CA PRO A 5 8.04 -16.89 -7.53
C PRO A 5 6.57 -16.72 -7.95
N GLU A 6 6.07 -17.56 -8.85
CA GLU A 6 4.67 -17.55 -9.34
C GLU A 6 3.62 -17.58 -8.23
N ARG A 7 4.03 -18.06 -7.04
CA ARG A 7 3.29 -18.01 -5.79
C ARG A 7 2.84 -16.58 -5.43
N TRP A 8 3.66 -15.55 -5.69
CA TRP A 8 3.33 -14.14 -5.45
C TRP A 8 2.15 -13.65 -6.28
N TYR A 9 2.13 -13.95 -7.59
CA TYR A 9 1.04 -13.54 -8.49
C TYR A 9 -0.30 -14.18 -8.10
N ARG A 10 -0.32 -15.44 -7.66
CA ARG A 10 -1.55 -16.14 -7.23
C ARG A 10 -2.11 -15.62 -5.89
N PHE A 11 -1.26 -15.25 -4.94
CA PHE A 11 -1.71 -14.64 -3.68
C PHE A 11 -2.27 -13.22 -3.89
N ALA A 12 -1.61 -12.41 -4.73
CA ALA A 12 -2.01 -11.02 -5.00
C ALA A 12 -3.31 -10.91 -5.82
N ALA A 13 -3.65 -11.90 -6.64
CA ALA A 13 -4.82 -11.86 -7.51
C ALA A 13 -6.12 -12.33 -6.81
N ARG A 14 -6.06 -13.37 -5.96
CA ARG A 14 -7.27 -13.96 -5.35
C ARG A 14 -7.87 -13.13 -4.19
N ARG A 15 -7.06 -12.32 -3.50
CA ARG A 15 -7.49 -11.55 -2.32
C ARG A 15 -8.03 -10.14 -2.60
N ARG A 16 -7.76 -9.56 -3.78
CA ARG A 16 -8.30 -8.25 -4.21
C ARG A 16 -9.83 -8.17 -4.23
N ARG A 17 -10.53 -9.32 -4.21
CA ARG A 17 -11.96 -9.40 -4.57
C ARG A 17 -12.95 -9.42 -3.39
N ARG A 18 -12.50 -9.51 -2.12
CA ARG A 18 -13.40 -9.70 -0.96
C ARG A 18 -13.29 -8.68 0.16
N ILE A 19 -12.39 -7.71 0.05
CA ILE A 19 -12.23 -6.69 1.09
C ILE A 19 -12.58 -5.34 0.44
N GLY A 20 -13.59 -4.64 0.98
CA GLY A 20 -14.01 -3.31 0.51
C GLY A 20 -12.78 -2.45 0.23
N VAL A 21 -12.64 -2.07 -1.03
CA VAL A 21 -11.33 -1.75 -1.61
C VAL A 21 -11.01 -0.29 -1.28
N HIS A 22 -10.45 -0.04 -0.10
CA HIS A 22 -9.85 1.25 0.25
C HIS A 22 -8.53 1.45 -0.53
N VAL A 23 -8.66 1.61 -1.85
CA VAL A 23 -7.57 1.93 -2.78
C VAL A 23 -7.30 3.43 -2.81
N PRO A 24 -6.05 3.82 -3.12
CA PRO A 24 -5.76 5.22 -3.44
C PRO A 24 -6.49 5.62 -4.73
N ALA A 25 -7.06 6.81 -4.71
CA ALA A 25 -7.55 7.54 -5.85
C ALA A 25 -6.42 8.38 -6.42
N HIS A 26 -6.30 8.37 -7.74
CA HIS A 26 -5.33 9.17 -8.48
C HIS A 26 -6.00 10.47 -8.94
N PRO A 27 -5.34 11.64 -8.94
CA PRO A 27 -3.95 11.89 -8.49
C PRO A 27 -3.80 12.23 -7.00
N SER A 28 -4.91 12.36 -6.27
CA SER A 28 -4.92 12.92 -4.92
C SER A 28 -4.35 12.02 -3.83
N TYR A 29 -4.08 10.73 -4.13
CA TYR A 29 -3.64 9.71 -3.18
C TYR A 29 -4.52 9.62 -1.91
N ARG A 30 -5.81 9.90 -2.09
CA ARG A 30 -6.85 9.74 -1.07
C ARG A 30 -7.56 8.42 -1.27
N CYS A 31 -8.03 7.82 -0.20
CA CYS A 31 -8.88 6.65 -0.22
C CYS A 31 -10.14 6.89 -1.07
N ARG A 32 -10.38 6.08 -2.11
CA ARG A 32 -11.58 6.23 -2.97
C ARG A 32 -12.90 6.08 -2.20
N ASP A 33 -12.90 5.20 -1.21
CA ASP A 33 -14.10 4.84 -0.45
C ASP A 33 -14.40 5.83 0.69
N CYS A 34 -13.35 6.40 1.29
CA CYS A 34 -13.44 7.12 2.54
C CYS A 34 -12.92 8.57 2.49
N GLY A 35 -12.30 9.01 1.39
CA GLY A 35 -11.78 10.38 1.19
C GLY A 35 -10.56 10.77 2.05
N ALA A 36 -10.23 9.97 3.07
CA ALA A 36 -9.06 10.16 3.94
C ALA A 36 -7.75 9.92 3.18
N ALA A 37 -6.65 10.44 3.72
CA ALA A 37 -5.31 10.20 3.17
C ALA A 37 -5.00 8.69 3.16
N TRP A 38 -4.60 8.14 2.01
CA TRP A 38 -4.28 6.73 1.90
C TRP A 38 -2.84 6.47 2.40
N PRO A 39 -2.58 5.45 3.23
CA PRO A 39 -3.49 4.40 3.68
C PRO A 39 -4.33 4.80 4.89
N CYS A 40 -5.66 4.74 4.74
CA CYS A 40 -6.61 4.95 5.83
C CYS A 40 -6.62 3.76 6.80
N ALA A 41 -7.25 3.90 7.98
CA ALA A 41 -7.31 2.86 9.00
C ALA A 41 -7.80 1.50 8.45
N GLN A 42 -8.87 1.52 7.64
CA GLN A 42 -9.40 0.30 7.03
C GLN A 42 -8.43 -0.29 6.00
N ALA A 43 -7.82 0.53 5.13
CA ALA A 43 -6.79 0.06 4.20
C ALA A 43 -5.63 -0.63 4.92
N ARG A 44 -5.17 -0.08 6.06
CA ARG A 44 -4.09 -0.69 6.86
C ARG A 44 -4.48 -2.06 7.37
N ILE A 45 -5.68 -2.22 7.93
CA ILE A 45 -6.21 -3.52 8.40
C ILE A 45 -6.30 -4.50 7.22
N CYS A 46 -6.89 -4.08 6.10
CA CYS A 46 -7.02 -4.90 4.89
C CYS A 46 -5.65 -5.39 4.40
N LEU A 47 -4.64 -4.51 4.39
CA LEU A 47 -3.28 -4.84 3.99
C LEU A 47 -2.63 -5.83 4.95
N LEU A 48 -2.72 -5.60 6.26
CA LEU A 48 -2.16 -6.53 7.27
C LEU A 48 -2.78 -7.93 7.15
N ILE A 49 -4.10 -8.02 7.00
CA ILE A 49 -4.81 -9.29 6.78
C ILE A 49 -4.39 -9.92 5.45
N SER A 50 -4.27 -9.13 4.38
CA SER A 50 -3.96 -9.63 3.04
C SER A 50 -2.55 -10.18 2.92
N PHE A 51 -1.59 -9.60 3.63
CA PHE A 51 -0.20 -10.06 3.64
C PHE A 51 0.06 -11.12 4.73
N GLN A 52 -0.83 -11.33 5.71
CA GLN A 52 -0.73 -12.38 6.73
C GLN A 52 0.67 -12.50 7.37
N GLY A 53 1.31 -11.37 7.67
CA GLY A 53 2.67 -11.35 8.24
C GLY A 53 3.82 -11.41 7.22
N ASP A 54 3.55 -11.50 5.91
CA ASP A 54 4.54 -11.25 4.86
C ASP A 54 4.90 -9.76 4.80
N ARG A 55 5.82 -9.37 5.69
CA ARG A 55 6.28 -7.98 5.82
C ARG A 55 7.05 -7.52 4.58
N VAL A 56 7.85 -8.41 3.97
CA VAL A 56 8.63 -8.05 2.77
C VAL A 56 7.67 -7.72 1.63
N GLY A 57 6.67 -8.58 1.42
CA GLY A 57 5.62 -8.33 0.44
C GLY A 57 4.87 -7.03 0.68
N LEU A 58 4.49 -6.76 1.94
CA LEU A 58 3.81 -5.53 2.31
C LEU A 58 4.69 -4.30 2.04
N MET A 59 5.96 -4.34 2.40
CA MET A 59 6.89 -3.23 2.18
C MET A 59 7.14 -2.96 0.70
N VAL A 60 7.31 -4.01 -0.13
CA VAL A 60 7.46 -3.86 -1.58
C VAL A 60 6.19 -3.24 -2.19
N TYR A 61 5.01 -3.67 -1.75
CA TYR A 61 3.74 -3.10 -2.20
C TYR A 61 3.61 -1.62 -1.83
N LEU A 62 3.95 -1.25 -0.59
CA LEU A 62 3.91 0.14 -0.14
C LEU A 62 4.97 1.02 -0.82
N ALA A 63 6.15 0.48 -1.12
CA ALA A 63 7.19 1.19 -1.86
C ALA A 63 6.75 1.55 -3.29
N ALA A 64 6.04 0.65 -3.97
CA ALA A 64 5.46 0.94 -5.29
C ALA A 64 4.44 2.09 -5.23
N HIS A 65 3.61 2.12 -4.18
CA HIS A 65 2.68 3.24 -3.96
C HIS A 65 3.38 4.54 -3.60
N LEU A 66 4.47 4.48 -2.82
CA LEU A 66 5.28 5.65 -2.49
C LEU A 66 5.90 6.27 -3.75
N ALA A 67 6.55 5.48 -4.60
CA ALA A 67 7.16 5.96 -5.83
C ALA A 67 6.13 6.71 -6.70
N ARG A 68 4.96 6.12 -6.89
CA ARG A 68 3.90 6.74 -7.69
C ARG A 68 3.24 7.94 -6.99
N ALA A 69 3.17 7.97 -5.66
CA ALA A 69 2.69 9.14 -4.92
C ALA A 69 3.63 10.34 -5.07
N LEU A 70 4.95 10.09 -5.13
CA LEU A 70 5.94 11.13 -5.41
C LEU A 70 5.80 11.69 -6.82
N GLU A 71 5.41 10.85 -7.80
CA GLU A 71 5.16 11.29 -9.17
C GLU A 71 3.85 12.10 -9.29
N GLU A 72 2.78 11.70 -8.61
CA GLU A 72 1.46 12.35 -8.74
C GLU A 72 1.26 13.57 -7.82
N LEU A 73 2.11 13.73 -6.79
CA LEU A 73 2.09 14.86 -5.85
C LEU A 73 3.42 15.62 -5.83
N PRO A 74 3.84 16.25 -6.94
CA PRO A 74 5.14 16.92 -7.05
C PRO A 74 5.29 18.11 -6.08
N ASP A 75 4.18 18.76 -5.71
CA ASP A 75 4.16 19.91 -4.81
C ASP A 75 4.24 19.52 -3.31
N THR A 76 4.13 18.24 -2.99
CA THR A 76 4.14 17.76 -1.60
C THR A 76 5.54 17.29 -1.22
N HIS A 77 6.02 17.73 -0.04
CA HIS A 77 7.34 17.32 0.44
C HIS A 77 7.44 15.78 0.57
N PRO A 78 8.47 15.14 0.00
CA PRO A 78 8.56 13.67 -0.11
C PRO A 78 8.54 12.96 1.25
N ALA A 79 9.10 13.60 2.29
CA ALA A 79 9.08 13.05 3.64
C ALA A 79 7.65 12.93 4.23
N LEU A 80 6.72 13.81 3.84
CA LEU A 80 5.33 13.74 4.30
C LEU A 80 4.61 12.54 3.66
N ILE A 81 4.86 12.31 2.38
CA ILE A 81 4.31 11.16 1.63
C ILE A 81 4.89 9.85 2.19
N ALA A 82 6.21 9.78 2.38
CA ALA A 82 6.87 8.62 2.98
C ALA A 82 6.38 8.35 4.40
N GLY A 83 6.22 9.41 5.21
CA GLY A 83 5.62 9.35 6.54
C GLY A 83 4.24 8.70 6.46
N GLN A 84 3.30 9.28 5.71
CA GLN A 84 1.94 8.77 5.57
C GLN A 84 1.87 7.29 5.15
N ILE A 85 2.68 6.88 4.16
CA ILE A 85 2.61 5.55 3.55
C ILE A 85 3.29 4.48 4.43
N LEU A 86 4.40 4.81 5.10
CA LEU A 86 5.24 3.82 5.78
C LEU A 86 5.19 3.87 7.32
N HIS A 87 4.79 5.00 7.93
CA HIS A 87 4.95 5.20 9.39
C HIS A 87 4.19 4.19 10.26
N TRP A 88 3.07 3.68 9.76
CA TRP A 88 2.17 2.80 10.51
C TRP A 88 2.66 1.34 10.51
N VAL A 89 3.61 1.00 9.64
CA VAL A 89 4.15 -0.35 9.57
C VAL A 89 4.96 -0.61 10.85
N PRO A 90 4.62 -1.65 11.64
CA PRO A 90 5.33 -1.94 12.88
C PRO A 90 6.83 -2.07 12.63
N ARG A 91 7.62 -1.30 13.38
CA ARG A 91 9.09 -1.46 13.44
C ARG A 91 9.36 -2.61 14.41
N ARG A 92 10.02 -3.67 13.95
CA ARG A 92 10.55 -4.67 14.88
C ARG A 92 11.78 -4.07 15.56
N TYR A 93 11.73 -4.02 16.89
CA TYR A 93 12.91 -3.90 17.74
C TYR A 93 13.45 -5.32 18.00
#